data_AF-B0XI08-F1
#
_entry.id   AF-B0XI08-F1
#
_cell.length_a   1.000
_cell.length_b   1.000
_cell.length_c   1.000
_cell.angle_alpha   90.00
_cell.angle_beta   90.00
_cell.angle_gamma   90.00
#
_symmetry.space_group_name_H-M   'P 1'
#
loop_
_entity.id
_entity.type
_entity.pdbx_description
1 polymer ?
#
loop_
_entity_poly.entity_id
_entity_poly.type
_entity_poly.pdbx_seq_one_letter_code
_entity_poly.pdbx_strand_id
1 'polypeptide(L)' 'MRQFVTVLALAGLCAMAGAVSKLQERYNWKQLDFVFPNQRLKQQALASGDYVPTNGLPVGIERWENKLFVSVPRWKDDKT' A
#
# COMPACT_ATOMS: atom_id res chain seq x y z
N MET A 1 7.10 -13.66 -52.02
CA MET A 1 6.99 -12.25 -51.58
C MET A 1 5.83 -12.02 -50.60
N ARG A 2 4.58 -12.40 -50.92
CA ARG A 2 3.40 -12.21 -50.05
C ARG A 2 3.50 -12.86 -48.67
N GLN A 3 4.02 -14.09 -48.59
CA GLN A 3 4.17 -14.83 -47.32
C GLN A 3 5.23 -14.22 -46.39
N PHE A 4 6.33 -13.69 -46.94
CA PHE A 4 7.36 -13.02 -46.14
C PHE A 4 6.84 -11.72 -45.51
N VAL A 5 6.02 -10.95 -46.24
CA VAL A 5 5.39 -9.72 -45.72
C VAL A 5 4.41 -10.05 -44.59
N THR A 6 3.61 -11.12 -44.73
CA THR A 6 2.68 -11.56 -43.68
C THR A 6 3.41 -12.00 -42.42
N VAL A 7 4.51 -12.77 -42.55
CA VAL A 7 5.31 -13.22 -41.39
C VAL A 7 5.97 -12.04 -40.67
N LEU A 8 6.51 -11.07 -41.41
CA LEU A 8 7.10 -9.87 -40.82
C LEU A 8 6.05 -8.98 -40.12
N ALA A 9 4.85 -8.86 -40.69
CA ALA A 9 3.75 -8.12 -40.08
C ALA A 9 3.26 -8.78 -38.77
N LEU A 10 3.14 -10.11 -38.73
CA LEU A 10 2.77 -10.85 -37.53
C LEU A 10 3.85 -10.77 -36.44
N ALA A 11 5.13 -10.86 -36.81
CA ALA A 11 6.24 -10.70 -35.86
C ALA A 11 6.27 -9.28 -35.26
N GLY A 12 6.01 -8.25 -36.06
CA GLY A 12 5.88 -6.87 -35.60
C GLY A 12 4.71 -6.64 -34.65
N LEU A 13 3.55 -7.29 -34.89
CA LEU A 13 2.39 -7.23 -33.99
C LEU A 13 2.66 -7.91 -32.64
N CYS A 14 3.33 -9.07 -32.62
CA CYS A 14 3.71 -9.74 -31.37
C CYS A 14 4.73 -8.95 -30.54
N ALA A 15 5.62 -8.18 -31.19
CA ALA A 15 6.59 -7.34 -30.48
C ALA A 15 5.97 -6.12 -29.78
N MET A 16 4.77 -5.69 -30.19
CA MET A 16 3.99 -4.63 -29.54
C MET A 16 3.16 -5.15 -28.34
N ALA A 17 3.10 -6.46 -28.15
CA ALA A 17 2.40 -7.10 -27.03
C ALA A 17 3.31 -7.18 -25.79
N GLY A 18 3.71 -6.04 -25.23
CA GLY A 18 4.44 -5.96 -23.97
C GLY A 18 4.44 -4.53 -23.42
N ALA A 19 4.20 -4.24 -22.15
CA ALA A 19 4.16 -5.10 -20.97
C ALA A 19 3.22 -4.49 -19.93
N VAL A 20 2.30 -5.29 -19.37
CA VAL A 20 1.63 -4.94 -18.12
C VAL A 20 2.61 -5.22 -16.99
N SER A 21 3.35 -4.19 -16.58
CA SER A 21 4.26 -4.31 -15.43
C SER A 21 3.44 -4.22 -14.15
N LYS A 22 3.59 -5.20 -13.26
CA LYS A 22 3.01 -5.08 -11.91
C LYS A 22 3.67 -3.92 -11.19
N LEU A 23 2.90 -3.16 -10.42
CA LEU A 23 3.49 -2.20 -9.49
C LEU A 23 4.44 -2.96 -8.57
N GLN A 24 5.64 -2.41 -8.37
CA GLN A 24 6.58 -2.95 -7.40
C GLN A 24 6.10 -2.57 -6.00
N GLU A 25 5.79 -3.59 -5.20
CA GLU A 25 5.51 -3.39 -3.78
C GLU A 25 6.75 -2.83 -3.07
N ARG A 26 6.57 -1.74 -2.33
CA ARG A 26 7.64 -1.14 -1.51
C ARG A 26 7.45 -1.42 -0.03
N TYR A 27 6.20 -1.46 0.41
CA TYR A 27 5.81 -1.67 1.79
C TYR A 27 4.52 -2.50 1.82
N ASN A 28 4.43 -3.37 2.81
CA ASN A 28 3.28 -4.20 3.08
C ASN A 28 3.07 -4.25 4.59
N TRP A 29 1.83 -4.10 5.04
CA TRP A 29 1.48 -4.21 6.44
C TRP A 29 0.30 -5.16 6.59
N LYS A 30 0.45 -6.15 7.48
CA LYS A 30 -0.70 -6.89 8.01
C LYS A 30 -1.51 -6.03 8.97
N GLN A 31 -0.83 -5.12 9.67
CA GLN A 31 -1.39 -4.23 10.68
C GLN A 31 -0.46 -3.05 10.90
N LEU A 32 -1.01 -1.85 11.10
CA LEU A 32 -0.21 -0.68 11.48
C LEU A 32 0.09 -0.71 12.99
N ASP A 33 1.36 -0.59 13.33
CA ASP A 33 1.85 -0.38 14.69
C ASP A 33 2.52 1.00 14.80
N PHE A 34 2.33 1.64 15.94
CA PHE A 34 2.87 2.95 16.22
C PHE A 34 4.03 2.84 17.21
N VAL A 35 5.07 3.63 16.99
CA VAL A 35 6.21 3.71 17.91
C VAL A 35 5.80 4.56 19.11
N PHE A 36 5.81 3.97 20.30
CA PHE A 36 5.61 4.67 21.56
C PHE A 36 6.96 5.05 22.17
N PRO A 37 7.03 6.12 23.01
CA PRO A 37 8.28 6.49 23.68
C PRO A 37 8.86 5.40 24.58
N ASN A 38 8.01 4.51 25.11
CA ASN A 38 8.42 3.32 25.86
C ASN A 38 7.26 2.30 25.95
N GLN A 39 7.58 1.09 26.40
CA GLN A 39 6.62 -0.01 26.51
C GLN A 39 5.51 0.25 27.53
N ARG A 40 5.80 0.93 28.65
CA ARG A 40 4.79 1.23 29.68
C ARG A 40 3.66 2.09 29.11
N LEU A 41 3.99 3.10 28.31
CA LEU A 41 2.99 3.96 27.66
C LEU A 41 2.15 3.20 26.62
N LYS A 42 2.77 2.29 25.86
CA LYS A 42 2.04 1.42 24.93
C LYS A 42 1.03 0.54 25.67
N GLN A 43 1.45 -0.08 26.77
CA GLN A 43 0.56 -0.92 27.60
C GLN A 43 -0.59 -0.11 28.22
N GLN A 44 -0.30 1.11 28.69
CA GLN A 44 -1.34 1.99 29.22
C GLN A 44 -2.37 2.36 28.16
N ALA A 45 -1.94 2.73 26.94
CA ALA A 45 -2.84 3.08 25.84
C ALA A 45 -3.68 1.89 25.35
N LEU A 46 -3.11 0.68 25.37
CA LEU A 46 -3.85 -0.56 25.11
C LEU A 46 -4.91 -0.81 26.19
N ALA A 47 -4.55 -0.62 27.47
CA ALA A 47 -5.45 -0.87 28.59
C ALA A 47 -6.60 0.15 28.69
N SER A 48 -6.36 1.42 28.33
CA SER A 48 -7.38 2.47 28.31
C SER A 48 -8.29 2.40 27.07
N GLY A 49 -7.84 1.75 26.00
CA GLY A 49 -8.51 1.77 24.70
C GLY A 49 -8.12 2.97 23.82
N ASP A 50 -7.21 3.83 24.28
CA ASP A 50 -6.68 4.94 23.46
C ASP A 50 -5.91 4.45 22.23
N TYR A 51 -5.37 3.22 22.30
CA TYR A 51 -4.79 2.54 21.16
C TYR A 51 -5.45 1.18 20.96
N VAL A 52 -6.20 1.07 19.86
CA VAL A 52 -6.78 -0.19 19.38
C VAL A 52 -5.98 -0.63 18.15
N PRO A 53 -5.14 -1.68 18.25
CA PRO A 53 -4.22 -2.03 17.17
C PRO A 53 -4.92 -2.36 15.84
N THR A 54 -6.16 -2.86 15.86
CA THR A 54 -6.94 -3.21 14.65
C THR A 54 -7.54 -2.00 13.94
N ASN A 55 -7.51 -0.82 14.56
CA ASN A 55 -8.12 0.40 14.02
C ASN A 55 -7.19 1.16 13.05
N GLY A 56 -5.97 0.67 12.82
CA GLY A 56 -5.00 1.29 11.92
C GLY A 56 -5.28 1.06 10.43
N LEU A 57 -6.45 1.47 9.91
CA LEU A 57 -6.79 1.36 8.48
C LEU A 57 -6.15 2.52 7.68
N PRO A 58 -5.21 2.26 6.75
CA PRO A 58 -4.71 3.29 5.86
C PRO A 58 -5.81 3.76 4.89
N VAL A 59 -6.09 5.06 4.84
CA VAL A 59 -7.08 5.65 3.91
C VAL A 59 -6.48 6.56 2.85
N GLY A 60 -5.21 6.95 3.04
CA GLY A 60 -4.44 7.73 2.07
C GLY A 60 -2.96 7.62 2.33
N ILE A 61 -2.17 7.82 1.27
CA ILE A 61 -0.71 7.84 1.33
C ILE A 61 -0.16 9.00 0.50
N GLU A 62 0.86 9.68 1.02
CA GLU A 62 1.59 10.73 0.32
C GLU A 62 3.09 10.57 0.54
N ARG A 63 3.90 10.93 -0.47
CA ARG A 63 5.36 10.89 -0.37
C ARG A 63 5.91 12.30 -0.49
N TRP A 64 6.78 12.67 0.44
CA TRP A 64 7.64 13.85 0.33
C TRP A 64 9.07 13.46 0.66
N GLU A 65 10.01 13.72 -0.26
CA GLU A 65 11.42 13.35 -0.13
C GLU A 65 11.62 11.88 0.29
N ASN A 66 12.15 11.68 1.51
CA ASN A 66 12.43 10.40 2.15
C ASN A 66 11.35 9.97 3.17
N LYS A 67 10.19 10.63 3.18
CA LYS A 67 9.08 10.36 4.09
C LYS A 67 7.88 9.81 3.34
N LEU A 68 7.21 8.84 3.96
CA LEU A 68 5.90 8.36 3.57
C LEU A 68 4.92 8.76 4.66
N PHE A 69 3.92 9.55 4.29
CA PHE A 69 2.81 9.92 5.15
C PHE A 69 1.67 8.94 4.90
N VAL A 70 1.07 8.45 5.97
CA VAL A 70 -0.07 7.53 5.93
C VAL A 70 -1.16 8.14 6.79
N SER A 71 -2.33 8.38 6.21
CA SER A 71 -3.49 8.86 6.95
C SER A 71 -4.30 7.67 7.47
N VAL A 72 -4.72 7.77 8.72
CA VAL A 72 -5.54 6.78 9.43
C VAL A 72 -6.74 7.52 10.00
N PRO A 73 -7.98 7.02 9.83
CA PRO A 73 -9.16 7.68 10.35
C PRO A 73 -9.19 7.61 11.88
N ARG A 74 -9.75 8.65 12.52
CA ARG A 74 -10.08 8.60 13.94
C ARG A 74 -11.46 7.98 14.10
N TRP A 75 -11.49 6.75 14.58
CA TRP A 75 -12.75 6.06 14.88
C TRP A 75 -13.47 6.75 16.03
N LYS A 76 -14.80 6.85 15.91
CA LYS A 76 -15.67 7.29 16.99
C LYS A 76 -16.27 6.04 17.62
N ASP A 77 -16.18 5.95 18.94
CA ASP A 77 -16.90 4.91 19.67
C ASP A 77 -18.39 5.23 19.64
N ASP A 78 -19.20 4.26 19.22
CA ASP A 78 -20.67 4.39 19.16
C ASP A 78 -21.28 4.14 20.56
N LYS A 79 -20.84 4.94 21.55
CA LYS A 79 -21.35 4.91 22.92
C LYS A 79 -22.27 6.10 23.21
N THR A 80 -23.16 6.41 22.26
CA THR A 80 -24.25 7.38 22.51
C THR A 80 -25.54 6.63 22.76
#